data_AF-A0AA86P891-F1
#
_entry.id   AF-A0AA86P891-F1
#
_cell.length_a   1.000
_cell.length_b   1.000
_cell.length_c   1.000
_cell.angle_alpha   90.00
_cell.angle_beta   90.00
_cell.angle_gamma   90.00
#
_symmetry.space_group_name_H-M   'P 1'
#
loop_
_entity.id
_entity.type
_entity.pdbx_description
1 polymer ?
#
loop_
_entity_poly.entity_id
_entity_poly.type
_entity_poly.pdbx_seq_one_letter_code
_entity_poly.pdbx_strand_id
1 'polypeptide(L)'
;MEQFKQLLLTSFSEDCQITEQNVLDFMLSNESVYKQIHNDMNCSLIRCNKLIQNSDVPINIFRVLYEKFMMDSYCNLPPAIQELYFQGLFDVFELVFIVFVDFEKIHECMEWFTVFEHDFKPFLGEIRQFFTYDYDKLVKICLQIYNYIYKQTKFNMDTVNKQLKLTRNYMKKYDKQFYNAIEDIPKLQIQGILMKNQIACCLHVTNSFEISCKLASLYLTSGIDKQCFIVQQLLSALSRKCTSIFIKSKYDELYQIEIDSQQLELSGNTELDMMIILNQTLPTCLTSKNAYNIVQYLDSLSELYKKYKLKENLKIAGRIGLEIVFVAIGIPGLGLAAGAAILASSKLLDTY
;
A
#
# COMPACT_ATOMS: atom_id res chain seq x y z
N MET A 1 -0.43 5.76 15.00
CA MET A 1 0.27 4.68 15.72
C MET A 1 -0.70 3.73 16.41
N GLU A 2 -1.42 4.19 17.44
CA GLU A 2 -2.28 3.30 18.26
C GLU A 2 -3.36 2.58 17.44
N GLN A 3 -4.05 3.27 16.54
CA GLN A 3 -5.04 2.64 15.65
C GLN A 3 -4.44 1.51 14.78
N PHE A 4 -3.21 1.68 14.31
CA PHE A 4 -2.52 0.64 13.54
C PHE A 4 -2.11 -0.53 14.44
N LYS A 5 -1.59 -0.25 15.64
CA LYS A 5 -1.29 -1.27 16.65
C LYS A 5 -2.54 -2.10 16.99
N GLN A 6 -3.67 -1.45 17.23
CA GLN A 6 -4.95 -2.13 17.48
C GLN A 6 -5.41 -2.98 16.28
N LEU A 7 -5.24 -2.48 15.05
CA LEU A 7 -5.52 -3.27 13.85
C LEU A 7 -4.69 -4.57 13.83
N LEU A 8 -3.38 -4.49 14.09
CA LEU A 8 -2.49 -5.66 14.12
C LEU A 8 -2.95 -6.67 15.16
N LEU A 9 -3.25 -6.21 16.38
CA LEU A 9 -3.64 -7.06 17.51
C LEU A 9 -5.04 -7.68 17.34
N THR A 10 -5.92 -7.07 16.55
CA THR A 10 -7.30 -7.56 16.36
C THR A 10 -7.47 -8.40 15.11
N SER A 11 -6.73 -8.10 14.03
CA SER A 11 -6.90 -8.73 12.71
C SER A 11 -5.82 -9.76 12.37
N PHE A 12 -4.69 -9.77 13.09
CA PHE A 12 -3.53 -10.62 12.77
C PHE A 12 -3.00 -11.40 13.99
N SER A 13 -3.83 -11.62 15.01
CA SER A 13 -3.44 -12.24 16.29
C SER A 13 -3.80 -13.72 16.43
N GLU A 14 -4.29 -14.38 15.36
CA GLU A 14 -4.65 -15.80 15.45
C GLU A 14 -3.42 -16.70 15.72
N ASP A 15 -3.66 -17.91 16.22
CA ASP A 15 -2.58 -18.86 16.46
C ASP A 15 -2.10 -19.50 15.15
N CYS A 16 -0.87 -19.17 14.74
CA CYS A 16 -0.10 -19.98 13.79
C CYS A 16 1.06 -20.68 14.51
N GLN A 17 1.46 -21.85 13.99
CA GLN A 17 2.62 -22.55 14.51
C GLN A 17 3.89 -21.82 14.06
N ILE A 18 4.78 -21.55 15.03
CA ILE A 18 6.15 -21.12 14.78
C ILE A 18 7.01 -22.38 14.78
N THR A 19 7.66 -22.67 13.66
CA THR A 19 8.76 -23.62 13.61
C THR A 19 10.04 -22.83 13.77
N GLU A 20 10.69 -22.92 14.94
CA GLU A 20 11.98 -22.27 15.17
C GLU A 20 13.02 -22.82 14.16
N GLN A 21 13.14 -22.14 13.02
CA GLN A 21 14.22 -22.37 12.08
C GLN A 21 15.39 -21.48 12.47
N ASN A 22 16.58 -22.07 12.45
CA ASN A 22 17.81 -21.37 12.77
C ASN A 22 18.16 -20.39 11.64
N VAL A 23 18.15 -19.09 11.93
CA VAL A 23 18.52 -18.03 10.99
C VAL A 23 19.91 -18.25 10.40
N LEU A 24 20.87 -18.79 11.18
CA LEU A 24 22.21 -19.09 10.67
C LEU A 24 22.18 -20.14 9.56
N ASP A 25 21.38 -21.19 9.71
CA ASP A 25 21.26 -22.24 8.71
C ASP A 25 20.62 -21.69 7.43
N PHE A 26 19.65 -20.77 7.55
CA PHE A 26 19.10 -20.06 6.40
C PHE A 26 20.15 -19.17 5.71
N MET A 27 20.90 -18.36 6.46
CA MET A 27 21.94 -17.48 5.91
C MET A 27 22.98 -18.27 5.09
N LEU A 28 23.33 -19.48 5.53
CA LEU A 28 24.29 -20.34 4.85
C LEU A 28 23.68 -21.07 3.64
N SER A 29 22.43 -21.55 3.75
CA SER A 29 21.77 -22.32 2.68
C SER A 29 21.15 -21.45 1.58
N ASN A 30 20.80 -20.20 1.89
CA ASN A 30 20.09 -19.26 1.03
C ASN A 30 20.83 -17.92 0.90
N GLU A 31 22.16 -17.95 0.80
CA GLU A 31 23.04 -16.77 0.84
C GLU A 31 22.60 -15.64 -0.11
N SER A 32 22.17 -15.98 -1.33
CA SER A 32 21.73 -14.98 -2.32
C SER A 32 20.49 -14.20 -1.86
N VAL A 33 19.49 -14.90 -1.34
CA VAL A 33 18.25 -14.27 -0.84
C VAL A 33 18.57 -13.45 0.40
N TYR A 34 19.37 -14.01 1.32
CA TYR A 34 19.80 -13.30 2.51
C TYR A 34 20.55 -11.99 2.19
N LYS A 35 21.51 -12.00 1.26
CA LYS A 35 22.21 -10.78 0.83
C LYS A 35 21.25 -9.72 0.29
N GLN A 36 20.20 -10.14 -0.43
CA GLN A 36 19.19 -9.21 -0.93
C GLN A 36 18.38 -8.60 0.23
N ILE A 37 17.96 -9.42 1.20
CA ILE A 37 17.29 -8.97 2.42
C ILE A 37 18.17 -7.96 3.18
N HIS A 38 19.44 -8.29 3.43
CA HIS A 38 20.39 -7.43 4.12
C HIS A 38 20.56 -6.07 3.44
N ASN A 39 20.70 -6.06 2.10
CA ASN A 39 20.77 -4.83 1.32
C ASN A 39 19.48 -3.99 1.44
N ASP A 40 18.32 -4.63 1.44
CA ASP A 40 17.04 -3.94 1.64
C ASP A 40 16.92 -3.39 3.07
N MET A 41 17.48 -4.06 4.09
CA MET A 41 17.54 -3.55 5.46
C MET A 41 18.42 -2.29 5.57
N ASN A 42 19.52 -2.22 4.85
CA ASN A 42 20.37 -1.02 4.77
C ASN A 42 19.63 0.21 4.20
N CYS A 43 18.58 0.00 3.40
CA CYS A 43 17.72 1.07 2.87
C CYS A 43 16.40 1.22 3.65
N SER A 44 16.17 0.44 4.70
CA SER A 44 14.92 0.42 5.46
C SER A 44 14.86 1.51 6.54
N LEU A 45 13.68 1.62 7.16
CA LEU A 45 13.33 2.50 8.28
C LEU A 45 13.32 4.00 7.94
N ILE A 46 13.38 4.35 6.65
CA ILE A 46 13.36 5.74 6.18
C ILE A 46 12.09 6.47 6.66
N ARG A 47 10.95 5.77 6.67
CA ARG A 47 9.63 6.32 7.07
C ARG A 47 9.56 6.60 8.58
N CYS A 48 10.38 5.87 9.34
CA CYS A 48 10.46 5.95 10.80
C CYS A 48 11.62 6.86 11.26
N ASN A 49 12.42 7.38 10.32
CA ASN A 49 13.65 8.10 10.64
C ASN A 49 13.44 9.27 11.61
N LYS A 50 12.36 10.05 11.43
CA LYS A 50 12.05 11.16 12.35
C LYS A 50 11.77 10.68 13.79
N LEU A 51 11.13 9.52 13.96
CA LEU A 51 10.89 8.94 15.29
C LEU A 51 12.21 8.44 15.89
N ILE A 52 13.00 7.73 15.10
CA ILE A 52 14.31 7.20 15.49
C ILE A 52 15.27 8.32 15.89
N GLN A 53 15.33 9.41 15.12
CA GLN A 53 16.17 10.57 15.41
C GLN A 53 15.87 11.23 16.75
N ASN A 54 14.66 11.06 17.32
CA ASN A 54 14.31 11.60 18.63
C ASN A 54 14.79 10.71 19.80
N SER A 55 15.40 9.54 19.54
CA SER A 55 15.78 8.56 20.56
C SER A 55 17.28 8.56 20.91
N ASP A 56 18.08 9.44 20.30
CA ASP A 56 19.55 9.48 20.41
C ASP A 56 20.28 8.17 20.02
N VAL A 57 19.56 7.18 19.48
CA VAL A 57 20.12 5.90 19.02
C VAL A 57 20.38 5.95 17.51
N PRO A 58 21.57 5.54 17.03
CA PRO A 58 21.87 5.46 15.60
C PRO A 58 20.89 4.55 14.83
N ILE A 59 20.43 4.99 13.65
CA ILE A 59 19.48 4.22 12.82
C ILE A 59 19.97 2.81 12.48
N ASN A 60 21.28 2.61 12.31
CA ASN A 60 21.84 1.31 11.97
C ASN A 60 21.65 0.29 13.11
N ILE A 61 21.51 0.71 14.37
CA ILE A 61 21.15 -0.20 15.46
C ILE A 61 19.72 -0.72 15.29
N PHE A 62 18.78 0.15 14.92
CA PHE A 62 17.41 -0.29 14.60
C PHE A 62 17.38 -1.19 13.38
N ARG A 63 18.21 -0.95 12.36
CA ARG A 63 18.28 -1.81 11.17
C ARG A 63 18.81 -3.21 11.47
N VAL A 64 19.78 -3.33 12.37
CA VAL A 64 20.28 -4.62 12.87
C VAL A 64 19.14 -5.41 13.54
N LEU A 65 18.41 -4.77 14.45
CA LEU A 65 17.29 -5.40 15.15
C LEU A 65 16.13 -5.71 14.20
N TYR A 66 15.86 -4.81 13.26
CA TYR A 66 14.83 -5.01 12.26
C TYR A 66 15.18 -6.17 11.33
N GLU A 67 16.42 -6.29 10.86
CA GLU A 67 16.87 -7.46 10.10
C GLU A 67 16.62 -8.75 10.87
N LYS A 68 17.07 -8.83 12.13
CA LYS A 68 16.88 -10.02 12.96
C LYS A 68 15.40 -10.37 13.15
N PHE A 69 14.56 -9.38 13.45
CA PHE A 69 13.10 -9.54 13.56
C PHE A 69 12.48 -10.07 12.26
N MET A 70 12.91 -9.51 11.12
CA MET A 70 12.42 -9.94 9.81
C MET A 70 12.89 -11.35 9.48
N MET A 71 14.14 -11.70 9.78
CA MET A 71 14.67 -13.04 9.54
C MET A 71 13.98 -14.10 10.40
N ASP A 72 13.74 -13.82 11.68
CA ASP A 72 13.02 -14.74 12.58
C ASP A 72 11.62 -15.06 12.05
N SER A 73 10.91 -14.07 11.50
CA SER A 73 9.60 -14.29 10.89
C SER A 73 9.67 -14.89 9.48
N TYR A 74 10.64 -14.50 8.66
CA TYR A 74 10.77 -14.96 7.28
C TYR A 74 11.16 -16.43 7.18
N CYS A 75 12.09 -16.88 8.02
CA CYS A 75 12.52 -18.29 8.07
C CYS A 75 11.37 -19.24 8.49
N ASN A 76 10.30 -18.72 9.09
CA ASN A 76 9.12 -19.51 9.40
C ASN A 76 8.17 -19.74 8.19
N LEU A 77 8.42 -19.10 7.04
CA LEU A 77 7.64 -19.33 5.83
C LEU A 77 8.02 -20.67 5.16
N PRO A 78 7.12 -21.32 4.40
CA PRO A 78 7.49 -22.46 3.58
C PRO A 78 8.63 -22.12 2.60
N PRO A 79 9.60 -23.02 2.35
CA PRO A 79 10.74 -22.75 1.45
C PRO A 79 10.33 -22.23 0.06
N ALA A 80 9.26 -22.79 -0.52
CA ALA A 80 8.73 -22.35 -1.81
C ALA A 80 8.23 -20.89 -1.82
N ILE A 81 7.87 -20.32 -0.67
CA ILE A 81 7.55 -18.90 -0.53
C ILE A 81 8.81 -18.09 -0.27
N GLN A 82 9.78 -18.63 0.49
CA GLN A 82 11.06 -17.97 0.77
C GLN A 82 11.87 -17.68 -0.51
N GLU A 83 11.78 -18.54 -1.53
CA GLU A 83 12.44 -18.34 -2.82
C GLU A 83 11.81 -17.22 -3.67
N LEU A 84 10.59 -16.79 -3.34
CA LEU A 84 9.83 -15.79 -4.09
C LEU A 84 10.01 -14.38 -3.51
N TYR A 85 11.13 -14.14 -2.83
CA TYR A 85 11.46 -12.83 -2.31
C TYR A 85 11.44 -11.77 -3.42
N PHE A 86 10.84 -10.60 -3.14
CA PHE A 86 10.91 -9.46 -4.02
C PHE A 86 11.12 -8.18 -3.20
N GLN A 87 11.83 -7.23 -3.82
CA GLN A 87 12.17 -5.97 -3.18
C GLN A 87 10.92 -5.16 -2.83
N GLY A 88 10.88 -4.64 -1.60
CA GLY A 88 9.78 -3.84 -1.09
C GLY A 88 8.68 -4.62 -0.35
N LEU A 89 8.85 -5.93 -0.18
CA LEU A 89 7.98 -6.75 0.69
C LEU A 89 7.99 -6.27 2.15
N PHE A 90 9.14 -5.80 2.62
CA PHE A 90 9.36 -5.46 4.03
C PHE A 90 8.85 -4.08 4.45
N ASP A 91 8.38 -3.24 3.52
CA ASP A 91 7.87 -1.89 3.81
C ASP A 91 6.85 -1.81 4.95
N VAL A 92 5.86 -2.70 4.91
CA VAL A 92 4.79 -2.71 5.90
C VAL A 92 5.28 -3.21 7.25
N PHE A 93 6.30 -4.05 7.26
CA PHE A 93 6.84 -4.66 8.46
C PHE A 93 7.71 -3.69 9.26
N GLU A 94 8.27 -2.65 8.62
CA GLU A 94 8.94 -1.56 9.34
C GLU A 94 7.98 -0.90 10.34
N LEU A 95 6.71 -0.77 9.95
CA LEU A 95 5.67 -0.20 10.79
C LEU A 95 5.27 -1.18 11.90
N VAL A 96 5.23 -2.48 11.62
CA VAL A 96 4.99 -3.50 12.66
C VAL A 96 6.11 -3.47 13.70
N PHE A 97 7.37 -3.43 13.24
CA PHE A 97 8.54 -3.35 14.12
C PHE A 97 8.49 -2.10 15.02
N ILE A 98 8.34 -0.91 14.42
CA ILE A 98 8.49 0.35 15.16
C ILE A 98 7.35 0.60 16.18
N VAL A 99 6.14 0.05 15.99
CA VAL A 99 5.04 0.25 16.96
C VAL A 99 5.15 -0.62 18.21
N PHE A 100 6.05 -1.60 18.21
CA PHE A 100 6.28 -2.49 19.34
C PHE A 100 7.69 -2.39 19.92
N VAL A 101 8.64 -1.78 19.21
CA VAL A 101 10.01 -1.65 19.70
C VAL A 101 10.10 -0.81 20.97
N ASP A 102 10.95 -1.23 21.90
CA ASP A 102 11.28 -0.51 23.12
C ASP A 102 12.53 0.34 22.88
N PHE A 103 12.32 1.64 22.61
CA PHE A 103 13.40 2.58 22.34
C PHE A 103 14.34 2.77 23.53
N GLU A 104 13.80 2.77 24.76
CA GLU A 104 14.60 2.92 25.97
C GLU A 104 15.51 1.70 26.13
N LYS A 105 14.96 0.50 25.94
CA LYS A 105 15.76 -0.71 26.05
C LYS A 105 16.86 -0.82 25.01
N ILE A 106 16.62 -0.35 23.79
CA ILE A 106 17.66 -0.29 22.75
C ILE A 106 18.77 0.68 23.15
N HIS A 107 18.41 1.85 23.69
CA HIS A 107 19.37 2.85 24.13
C HIS A 107 20.30 2.29 25.23
N GLU A 108 19.75 1.54 26.19
CA GLU A 108 20.51 0.90 27.27
C GLU A 108 21.52 -0.17 26.81
N CYS A 109 21.33 -0.74 25.62
CA CYS A 109 22.11 -1.89 25.14
C CYS A 109 22.82 -1.59 23.81
N MET A 110 23.05 -0.32 23.48
CA MET A 110 23.67 0.08 22.21
C MET A 110 25.03 -0.59 21.98
N GLU A 111 25.78 -0.87 23.05
CA GLU A 111 27.10 -1.51 23.00
C GLU A 111 27.07 -2.98 22.53
N TRP A 112 25.89 -3.59 22.40
CA TRP A 112 25.74 -4.97 21.94
C TRP A 112 25.79 -5.08 20.42
N PHE A 113 25.70 -3.95 19.70
CA PHE A 113 25.58 -3.92 18.24
C PHE A 113 26.89 -3.46 17.58
N THR A 114 27.26 -4.13 16.49
CA THR A 114 28.38 -3.71 15.65
C THR A 114 27.85 -3.01 14.39
N VAL A 115 27.99 -1.69 14.33
CA VAL A 115 27.51 -0.85 13.24
C VAL A 115 28.66 -0.05 12.62
N PHE A 116 28.51 0.26 11.33
CA PHE A 116 29.40 1.10 10.54
C PHE A 116 28.58 2.23 9.90
N GLU A 117 29.24 3.18 9.23
CA GLU A 117 28.56 4.35 8.63
C GLU A 117 27.50 3.94 7.59
N HIS A 118 27.79 2.91 6.80
CA HIS A 118 26.95 2.46 5.68
C HIS A 118 26.53 0.99 5.76
N ASP A 119 26.83 0.33 6.89
CA ASP A 119 26.61 -1.12 7.01
C ASP A 119 26.52 -1.56 8.48
N PHE A 120 26.18 -2.82 8.72
CA PHE A 120 26.15 -3.41 10.06
C PHE A 120 26.35 -4.93 10.06
N LYS A 121 26.77 -5.48 11.20
CA LYS A 121 26.81 -6.94 11.36
C LYS A 121 25.46 -7.48 11.84
N PRO A 122 25.04 -8.67 11.37
CA PRO A 122 23.80 -9.29 11.82
C PRO A 122 23.84 -9.59 13.32
N PHE A 123 22.74 -9.33 14.00
CA PHE A 123 22.60 -9.64 15.43
C PHE A 123 22.05 -11.05 15.63
N LEU A 124 22.82 -11.88 16.33
CA LEU A 124 22.49 -13.29 16.59
C LEU A 124 22.07 -13.53 18.06
N GLY A 125 21.99 -12.47 18.86
CA GLY A 125 21.59 -12.55 20.26
C GLY A 125 20.09 -12.65 20.46
N GLU A 126 19.67 -12.68 21.73
CA GLU A 126 18.26 -12.68 22.14
C GLU A 126 17.64 -11.30 21.88
N ILE A 127 16.56 -11.27 21.10
CA ILE A 127 15.92 -10.03 20.64
C ILE A 127 14.65 -9.69 21.43
N ARG A 128 14.06 -10.65 22.15
CA ARG A 128 12.77 -10.50 22.87
C ARG A 128 12.69 -9.26 23.75
N GLN A 129 13.78 -8.93 24.43
CA GLN A 129 13.83 -7.80 25.36
C GLN A 129 13.67 -6.42 24.68
N PHE A 130 13.88 -6.30 23.38
CA PHE A 130 13.79 -5.02 22.66
C PHE A 130 12.36 -4.69 22.21
N PHE A 131 11.36 -5.44 22.68
CA PHE A 131 9.96 -5.25 22.33
C PHE A 131 9.09 -5.09 23.58
N THR A 132 8.16 -4.15 23.50
CA THR A 132 7.14 -3.85 24.51
C THR A 132 5.96 -4.84 24.50
N TYR A 133 6.00 -5.84 23.63
CA TYR A 133 4.97 -6.85 23.45
C TYR A 133 5.60 -8.23 23.28
N ASP A 134 4.82 -9.28 23.56
CA ASP A 134 5.21 -10.67 23.42
C ASP A 134 5.76 -10.94 22.01
N TYR A 135 7.07 -11.22 21.94
CA TYR A 135 7.79 -11.35 20.68
C TYR A 135 7.29 -12.51 19.82
N ASP A 136 6.95 -13.65 20.43
CA ASP A 136 6.48 -14.80 19.67
C ASP A 136 5.14 -14.45 19.02
N LYS A 137 4.28 -13.69 19.71
CA LYS A 137 3.05 -13.15 19.10
C LYS A 137 3.34 -12.13 17.99
N LEU A 138 4.41 -11.32 18.08
CA LEU A 138 4.83 -10.44 16.97
C LEU A 138 5.26 -11.24 15.73
N VAL A 139 6.03 -12.31 15.93
CA VAL A 139 6.43 -13.21 14.84
C VAL A 139 5.19 -13.83 14.17
N LYS A 140 4.18 -14.25 14.95
CA LYS A 140 2.90 -14.74 14.42
C LYS A 140 2.17 -13.68 13.59
N ILE A 141 2.09 -12.43 14.08
CA ILE A 141 1.50 -11.30 13.34
C ILE A 141 2.21 -11.14 11.97
N CYS A 142 3.55 -11.15 11.96
CA CYS A 142 4.31 -11.05 10.72
C CYS A 142 4.00 -12.19 9.76
N LEU A 143 3.96 -13.43 10.25
CA LEU A 143 3.60 -14.60 9.44
C LEU A 143 2.21 -14.50 8.81
N GLN A 144 1.23 -13.97 9.55
CA GLN A 144 -0.10 -13.76 9.00
C GLN A 144 -0.13 -12.65 7.95
N ILE A 145 0.63 -11.59 8.14
CA ILE A 145 0.79 -10.53 7.15
C ILE A 145 1.45 -11.09 5.88
N TYR A 146 2.54 -11.88 5.99
CA TYR A 146 3.15 -12.53 4.82
C TYR A 146 2.14 -13.40 4.07
N ASN A 147 1.41 -14.25 4.79
CA ASN A 147 0.40 -15.12 4.20
C ASN A 147 -0.73 -14.32 3.54
N TYR A 148 -1.15 -13.21 4.15
CA TYR A 148 -2.13 -12.30 3.58
C TYR A 148 -1.62 -11.70 2.27
N ILE A 149 -0.41 -11.11 2.27
CA ILE A 149 0.17 -10.50 1.07
C ILE A 149 0.34 -11.57 -0.02
N TYR A 150 0.88 -12.74 0.33
CA TYR A 150 1.05 -13.85 -0.61
C TYR A 150 -0.29 -14.31 -1.22
N LYS A 151 -1.37 -14.35 -0.44
CA LYS A 151 -2.72 -14.66 -0.99
C LYS A 151 -3.16 -13.64 -2.03
N GLN A 152 -2.83 -12.36 -1.86
CA GLN A 152 -3.21 -11.29 -2.77
C GLN A 152 -2.32 -11.21 -4.02
N THR A 153 -1.01 -11.39 -3.88
CA THR A 153 -0.05 -11.10 -4.96
C THR A 153 0.55 -12.36 -5.57
N LYS A 154 0.55 -13.47 -4.83
CA LYS A 154 1.30 -14.71 -5.15
C LYS A 154 2.77 -14.48 -5.44
N PHE A 155 3.28 -13.29 -5.09
CA PHE A 155 4.59 -12.78 -5.47
C PHE A 155 4.92 -12.99 -6.95
N ASN A 156 3.91 -12.86 -7.83
CA ASN A 156 4.08 -13.09 -9.27
C ASN A 156 3.72 -11.85 -10.11
N MET A 157 4.46 -11.69 -11.21
CA MET A 157 4.31 -10.54 -12.10
C MET A 157 2.97 -10.51 -12.84
N ASP A 158 2.35 -11.67 -13.06
CA ASP A 158 1.02 -11.73 -13.70
C ASP A 158 -0.06 -11.09 -12.85
N THR A 159 -0.03 -11.32 -11.54
CA THR A 159 -0.97 -10.70 -10.60
C THR A 159 -0.71 -9.21 -10.52
N VAL A 160 0.56 -8.79 -10.40
CA VAL A 160 0.94 -7.37 -10.43
C VAL A 160 0.43 -6.71 -11.73
N ASN A 161 0.65 -7.32 -12.89
CA ASN A 161 0.17 -6.81 -14.18
C ASN A 161 -1.36 -6.67 -14.25
N LYS A 162 -2.12 -7.59 -13.64
CA LYS A 162 -3.57 -7.46 -13.50
C LYS A 162 -3.97 -6.27 -12.64
N GLN A 163 -3.26 -6.02 -11.54
CA GLN A 163 -3.47 -4.84 -10.68
C GLN A 163 -3.16 -3.54 -11.45
N LEU A 164 -2.04 -3.47 -12.17
CA LEU A 164 -1.70 -2.30 -13.00
C LEU A 164 -2.76 -2.00 -14.06
N LYS A 165 -3.29 -3.05 -14.71
CA LYS A 165 -4.41 -2.91 -15.66
C LYS A 165 -5.66 -2.37 -14.97
N LEU A 166 -5.96 -2.83 -13.77
CA LEU A 166 -7.11 -2.38 -12.98
C LEU A 166 -6.97 -0.90 -12.56
N THR A 167 -5.79 -0.48 -12.09
CA THR A 167 -5.47 0.91 -11.78
C THR A 167 -5.63 1.81 -13.02
N ARG A 168 -5.13 1.38 -14.18
CA ARG A 168 -5.36 2.11 -15.44
C ARG A 168 -6.83 2.17 -15.85
N ASN A 169 -7.59 1.11 -15.63
CA ASN A 169 -9.04 1.12 -15.89
C ASN A 169 -9.75 2.14 -14.99
N TYR A 170 -9.33 2.27 -13.73
CA TYR A 170 -9.83 3.30 -12.83
C TYR A 170 -9.50 4.71 -13.33
N MET A 171 -8.27 4.95 -13.80
CA MET A 171 -7.90 6.22 -14.42
C MET A 171 -8.79 6.50 -15.63
N LYS A 172 -8.94 5.55 -16.56
CA LYS A 172 -9.80 5.72 -17.74
C LYS A 172 -11.25 6.00 -17.40
N LYS A 173 -11.76 5.38 -16.32
CA LYS A 173 -13.17 5.50 -15.92
C LYS A 173 -13.45 6.81 -15.18
N TYR A 174 -12.55 7.24 -14.30
CA TYR A 174 -12.80 8.33 -13.35
C TYR A 174 -11.98 9.59 -13.59
N ASP A 175 -10.84 9.48 -14.28
CA ASP A 175 -9.96 10.60 -14.60
C ASP A 175 -9.43 10.48 -16.03
N LYS A 176 -10.34 10.64 -17.00
CA LYS A 176 -10.00 10.54 -18.43
C LYS A 176 -8.90 11.51 -18.85
N GLN A 177 -8.84 12.69 -18.25
CA GLN A 177 -7.82 13.67 -18.56
C GLN A 177 -6.44 13.15 -18.15
N PHE A 178 -6.31 12.63 -16.93
CA PHE A 178 -5.05 12.01 -16.47
C PHE A 178 -4.71 10.76 -17.26
N TYR A 179 -5.70 9.90 -17.55
CA TYR A 179 -5.50 8.71 -18.37
C TYR A 179 -4.97 9.04 -19.77
N ASN A 180 -5.59 10.01 -20.45
CA ASN A 180 -5.18 10.40 -21.80
C ASN A 180 -3.76 11.00 -21.78
N ALA A 181 -3.42 11.78 -20.75
CA ALA A 181 -2.09 12.38 -20.62
C ALA A 181 -0.97 11.33 -20.44
N ILE A 182 -1.27 10.16 -19.85
CA ILE A 182 -0.29 9.07 -19.69
C ILE A 182 -0.36 8.03 -20.82
N GLU A 183 -1.33 8.12 -21.73
CA GLU A 183 -1.52 7.12 -22.79
C GLU A 183 -0.44 7.19 -23.86
N ASP A 184 0.14 8.38 -24.07
CA ASP A 184 1.20 8.64 -25.03
C ASP A 184 2.60 8.20 -24.55
N ILE A 185 2.76 7.90 -23.25
CA ILE A 185 4.03 7.42 -22.70
C ILE A 185 4.23 5.94 -23.06
N PRO A 186 5.46 5.51 -23.44
CA PRO A 186 5.76 4.11 -23.69
C PRO A 186 5.28 3.17 -22.58
N LYS A 187 4.54 2.12 -22.96
CA LYS A 187 3.85 1.20 -22.03
C LYS A 187 4.76 0.66 -20.92
N LEU A 188 6.00 0.29 -21.24
CA LEU A 188 6.96 -0.26 -20.29
C LEU A 188 7.33 0.76 -19.19
N GLN A 189 7.46 2.05 -19.54
CA GLN A 189 7.82 3.10 -18.60
C GLN A 189 6.67 3.38 -17.62
N ILE A 190 5.44 3.52 -18.12
CA ILE A 190 4.25 3.68 -17.27
C ILE A 190 4.06 2.48 -16.34
N GLN A 191 4.25 1.26 -16.85
CA GLN A 191 4.14 0.05 -16.03
C GLN A 191 5.15 0.06 -14.88
N GLY A 192 6.40 0.43 -15.14
CA GLY A 192 7.43 0.56 -14.10
C GLY A 192 7.04 1.56 -13.00
N ILE A 193 6.54 2.74 -13.37
CA ILE A 193 6.15 3.76 -12.39
C ILE A 193 4.90 3.34 -11.60
N LEU A 194 3.87 2.83 -12.27
CA LEU A 194 2.67 2.38 -11.59
C LEU A 194 2.95 1.18 -10.68
N MET A 195 3.87 0.30 -11.05
CA MET A 195 4.30 -0.84 -10.23
C MET A 195 4.88 -0.39 -8.89
N LYS A 196 5.76 0.62 -8.88
CA LYS A 196 6.32 1.21 -7.66
C LYS A 196 5.23 1.66 -6.69
N ASN A 197 4.16 2.26 -7.20
CA ASN A 197 3.06 2.78 -6.39
C ASN A 197 2.06 1.68 -5.98
N GLN A 198 1.95 0.60 -6.76
CA GLN A 198 0.97 -0.45 -6.55
C GLN A 198 1.41 -1.51 -5.53
N ILE A 199 2.67 -1.96 -5.59
CA ILE A 199 3.16 -3.15 -4.85
C ILE A 199 2.93 -3.02 -3.33
N ALA A 200 3.10 -1.82 -2.77
CA ALA A 200 2.90 -1.56 -1.34
C ALA A 200 1.90 -0.40 -1.11
N CYS A 201 0.92 -0.21 -2.00
CA CYS A 201 -0.12 0.83 -1.87
C CYS A 201 0.45 2.22 -1.49
N CYS A 202 1.43 2.69 -2.26
CA CYS A 202 2.15 3.95 -2.07
C CYS A 202 2.99 4.08 -0.78
N LEU A 203 3.25 3.01 -0.03
CA LEU A 203 4.12 3.06 1.16
C LEU A 203 5.56 3.50 0.84
N HIS A 204 6.09 3.08 -0.31
CA HIS A 204 7.44 3.42 -0.79
C HIS A 204 7.69 4.91 -1.06
N VAL A 205 6.63 5.71 -1.18
CA VAL A 205 6.72 7.12 -1.63
C VAL A 205 6.37 8.13 -0.54
N THR A 206 6.21 7.70 0.71
CA THR A 206 5.96 8.60 1.84
C THR A 206 7.07 8.53 2.88
N ASN A 207 7.39 9.68 3.47
CA ASN A 207 8.28 9.80 4.62
C ASN A 207 7.53 10.16 5.92
N SER A 208 6.20 10.15 5.88
CA SER A 208 5.35 10.46 7.03
C SER A 208 4.89 9.18 7.70
N PHE A 209 5.36 8.95 8.92
CA PHE A 209 4.96 7.77 9.70
C PHE A 209 3.43 7.65 9.87
N GLU A 210 2.73 8.78 10.03
CA GLU A 210 1.28 8.81 10.17
C GLU A 210 0.56 8.37 8.89
N ILE A 211 0.98 8.92 7.73
CA ILE A 211 0.46 8.51 6.43
C ILE A 211 0.80 7.03 6.17
N SER A 212 2.03 6.60 6.50
CA SER A 212 2.44 5.19 6.37
C SER A 212 1.55 4.25 7.17
N CYS A 213 1.25 4.56 8.43
CA CYS A 213 0.31 3.78 9.25
C CYS A 213 -1.06 3.68 8.57
N LYS A 214 -1.56 4.77 7.99
CA LYS A 214 -2.87 4.80 7.33
C LYS A 214 -2.89 3.97 6.04
N LEU A 215 -1.88 4.13 5.19
CA LEU A 215 -1.72 3.37 3.96
C LEU A 215 -1.53 1.88 4.24
N ALA A 216 -0.72 1.53 5.24
CA ALA A 216 -0.55 0.14 5.68
C ALA A 216 -1.85 -0.45 6.22
N SER A 217 -2.61 0.30 7.01
CA SER A 217 -3.95 -0.14 7.46
C SER A 217 -4.85 -0.45 6.27
N LEU A 218 -4.89 0.44 5.26
CA LEU A 218 -5.67 0.23 4.04
C LEU A 218 -5.16 -0.96 3.23
N TYR A 219 -3.85 -1.11 3.10
CA TYR A 219 -3.21 -2.22 2.39
C TYR A 219 -3.54 -3.58 3.02
N LEU A 220 -3.53 -3.68 4.35
CA LEU A 220 -3.77 -4.93 5.07
C LEU A 220 -5.27 -5.26 5.26
N THR A 221 -6.17 -4.29 5.12
CA THR A 221 -7.61 -4.49 5.33
C THR A 221 -8.44 -4.45 4.04
N SER A 222 -7.90 -3.90 2.97
CA SER A 222 -8.63 -3.71 1.70
C SER A 222 -8.26 -4.78 0.70
N GLY A 223 -9.24 -5.31 -0.03
CA GLY A 223 -8.97 -6.15 -1.19
C GLY A 223 -8.29 -5.37 -2.33
N ILE A 224 -7.61 -6.10 -3.23
CA ILE A 224 -6.84 -5.56 -4.37
C ILE A 224 -7.57 -4.46 -5.13
N ASP A 225 -8.86 -4.66 -5.40
CA ASP A 225 -9.65 -3.72 -6.18
C ASP A 225 -9.75 -2.33 -5.52
N LYS A 226 -9.98 -2.31 -4.20
CA LYS A 226 -10.00 -1.08 -3.42
C LYS A 226 -8.60 -0.45 -3.31
N GLN A 227 -7.55 -1.26 -3.20
CA GLN A 227 -6.17 -0.75 -3.21
C GLN A 227 -5.84 -0.06 -4.54
N CYS A 228 -6.17 -0.66 -5.68
CA CYS A 228 -5.98 -0.08 -7.01
C CYS A 228 -6.75 1.24 -7.17
N PHE A 229 -7.98 1.29 -6.65
CA PHE A 229 -8.77 2.52 -6.59
C PHE A 229 -8.08 3.62 -5.76
N ILE A 230 -7.59 3.30 -4.56
CA ILE A 230 -6.88 4.27 -3.70
C ILE A 230 -5.62 4.81 -4.38
N VAL A 231 -4.78 3.94 -4.94
CA VAL A 231 -3.56 4.33 -5.66
C VAL A 231 -3.90 5.28 -6.82
N GLN A 232 -4.94 4.97 -7.59
CA GLN A 232 -5.39 5.85 -8.66
C GLN A 232 -5.85 7.22 -8.14
N GLN A 233 -6.68 7.25 -7.10
CA GLN A 233 -7.20 8.51 -6.54
C GLN A 233 -6.08 9.39 -5.99
N LEU A 234 -5.11 8.81 -5.28
CA LEU A 234 -3.93 9.52 -4.80
C LEU A 234 -3.13 10.13 -5.95
N LEU A 235 -2.83 9.35 -7.00
CA LEU A 235 -2.13 9.86 -8.17
C LEU A 235 -2.89 11.03 -8.81
N SER A 236 -4.19 10.86 -9.06
CA SER A 236 -5.03 11.87 -9.71
C SER A 236 -5.17 13.16 -8.91
N ALA A 237 -5.46 13.05 -7.60
CA ALA A 237 -5.71 14.20 -6.73
C ALA A 237 -4.43 14.98 -6.42
N LEU A 238 -3.36 14.26 -6.07
CA LEU A 238 -2.10 14.91 -5.72
C LEU A 238 -1.42 15.51 -6.95
N SER A 239 -1.57 14.91 -8.14
CA SER A 239 -0.99 15.49 -9.36
C SER A 239 -1.61 16.87 -9.63
N ARG A 240 -2.92 17.02 -9.43
CA ARG A 240 -3.60 18.32 -9.55
C ARG A 240 -3.17 19.38 -8.54
N LYS A 241 -2.57 18.98 -7.43
CA LYS A 241 -2.00 19.89 -6.42
C LYS A 241 -0.58 20.29 -6.79
N CYS A 242 0.15 19.35 -7.37
CA CYS A 242 1.55 19.46 -7.71
C CYS A 242 1.75 20.00 -9.18
N THR A 243 0.71 20.14 -10.04
CA THR A 243 0.79 20.74 -11.41
C THR A 243 -0.48 21.49 -11.88
N SER A 244 -0.32 22.44 -12.81
CA SER A 244 -1.39 23.15 -13.52
C SER A 244 -1.88 22.49 -14.83
N ILE A 245 -1.24 21.41 -15.30
CA ILE A 245 -1.62 20.73 -16.56
C ILE A 245 -3.08 20.22 -16.51
N PHE A 246 -3.50 19.75 -15.34
CA PHE A 246 -4.84 19.22 -15.15
C PHE A 246 -5.81 20.33 -14.76
N ILE A 247 -6.53 20.86 -15.75
CA ILE A 247 -7.65 21.78 -15.53
C ILE A 247 -8.71 21.11 -14.61
N LYS A 248 -9.26 21.91 -13.67
CA LYS A 248 -10.41 21.55 -12.83
C LYS A 248 -11.47 20.79 -13.63
N SER A 249 -11.74 19.55 -13.23
CA SER A 249 -12.69 18.69 -13.94
C SER A 249 -14.10 18.93 -13.39
N LYS A 250 -15.13 18.54 -14.14
CA LYS A 250 -16.53 18.52 -13.64
C LYS A 250 -16.71 17.61 -12.41
N TYR A 251 -15.72 16.79 -12.08
CA TYR A 251 -15.68 15.91 -10.90
C TYR A 251 -14.74 16.42 -9.80
N ASP A 252 -14.48 17.73 -9.73
CA ASP A 252 -13.54 18.34 -8.80
C ASP A 252 -13.72 17.92 -7.33
N GLU A 253 -14.95 17.65 -6.88
CA GLU A 253 -15.22 17.17 -5.51
C GLU A 253 -14.45 15.89 -5.16
N LEU A 254 -14.14 15.02 -6.14
CA LEU A 254 -13.44 13.75 -5.93
C LEU A 254 -11.94 13.92 -5.64
N TYR A 255 -11.38 15.03 -6.11
CA TYR A 255 -9.95 15.32 -6.12
C TYR A 255 -9.60 16.53 -5.25
N GLN A 256 -10.59 17.04 -4.49
CA GLN A 256 -10.40 18.12 -3.53
C GLN A 256 -9.67 17.59 -2.30
N ILE A 257 -8.38 17.90 -2.27
CA ILE A 257 -7.54 17.70 -1.11
C ILE A 257 -6.82 19.00 -0.78
N GLU A 258 -6.87 19.44 0.47
CA GLU A 258 -6.20 20.65 0.90
C GLU A 258 -4.81 20.28 1.40
N ILE A 259 -3.75 20.57 0.64
CA ILE A 259 -2.38 20.27 1.05
C ILE A 259 -1.46 21.40 0.62
N ASP A 260 -0.34 21.51 1.35
CA ASP A 260 0.77 22.34 0.93
C ASP A 260 1.64 21.54 -0.03
N SER A 261 1.66 21.95 -1.30
CA SER A 261 2.48 21.34 -2.35
C SER A 261 3.31 22.38 -3.07
N GLN A 262 4.55 22.00 -3.39
CA GLN A 262 5.37 22.75 -4.34
C GLN A 262 4.88 22.41 -5.76
N GLN A 263 4.79 23.42 -6.62
CA GLN A 263 4.54 23.18 -8.04
C GLN A 263 5.78 22.48 -8.63
N LEU A 264 5.54 21.43 -9.41
CA LEU A 264 6.59 20.75 -10.14
C LEU A 264 7.10 21.64 -11.27
N GLU A 265 8.42 21.65 -11.46
CA GLU A 265 9.04 22.29 -12.62
C GLU A 265 8.81 21.41 -13.85
N LEU A 266 8.15 21.97 -14.85
CA LEU A 266 7.78 21.27 -16.07
C LEU A 266 8.51 21.90 -17.25
N SER A 267 9.00 21.06 -18.15
CA SER A 267 9.77 21.48 -19.32
C SER A 267 8.90 21.89 -20.50
N GLY A 268 7.59 21.61 -20.45
CA GLY A 268 6.66 21.83 -21.56
C GLY A 268 6.66 20.71 -22.61
N ASN A 269 7.35 19.61 -22.33
CA ASN A 269 7.31 18.39 -23.14
C ASN A 269 6.36 17.42 -22.46
N THR A 270 5.22 17.14 -23.08
CA THR A 270 4.14 16.35 -22.45
C THR A 270 4.61 15.01 -21.91
N GLU A 271 5.44 14.26 -22.64
CA GLU A 271 5.93 12.95 -22.20
C GLU A 271 6.82 13.08 -20.96
N LEU A 272 7.81 13.98 -21.01
CA LEU A 272 8.74 14.22 -19.91
C LEU A 272 8.01 14.80 -18.68
N ASP A 273 7.12 15.75 -18.89
CA ASP A 273 6.32 16.39 -17.84
C ASP A 273 5.46 15.36 -17.11
N MET A 274 4.83 14.44 -17.85
CA MET A 274 4.01 13.37 -17.27
C MET A 274 4.85 12.34 -16.52
N MET A 275 6.06 12.03 -17.00
CA MET A 275 7.03 11.20 -16.27
C MET A 275 7.48 11.88 -14.97
N ILE A 276 7.71 13.20 -14.98
CA ILE A 276 8.03 13.99 -13.78
C ILE A 276 6.85 13.93 -12.80
N ILE A 277 5.64 14.23 -13.26
CA ILE A 277 4.42 14.21 -12.45
C ILE A 277 4.24 12.85 -11.77
N LEU A 278 4.30 11.74 -12.51
CA LEU A 278 4.07 10.42 -11.96
C LEU A 278 5.13 9.97 -10.94
N ASN A 279 6.37 10.46 -11.05
CA ASN A 279 7.46 10.10 -10.14
C ASN A 279 7.56 11.00 -8.91
N GLN A 280 7.26 12.30 -9.06
CA GLN A 280 7.56 13.29 -8.02
C GLN A 280 6.34 13.73 -7.23
N THR A 281 5.13 13.60 -7.79
CA THR A 281 3.91 14.05 -7.11
C THR A 281 3.74 13.40 -5.75
N LEU A 282 3.75 12.06 -5.67
CA LEU A 282 3.50 11.38 -4.41
C LEU A 282 4.59 11.69 -3.36
N PRO A 283 5.91 11.62 -3.66
CA PRO A 283 6.95 12.03 -2.71
C PRO A 283 6.84 13.48 -2.22
N THR A 284 6.51 14.42 -3.10
CA THR A 284 6.37 15.85 -2.75
C THR A 284 5.14 16.10 -1.88
N CYS A 285 4.04 15.42 -2.20
CA CYS A 285 2.74 15.69 -1.61
C CYS A 285 2.51 14.80 -0.32
N LEU A 286 3.07 13.57 -0.20
CA LEU A 286 2.88 12.62 0.93
C LEU A 286 3.91 12.79 2.07
N THR A 287 3.97 13.98 2.65
CA THR A 287 4.95 14.35 3.69
C THR A 287 4.31 14.54 5.06
N SER A 288 5.14 14.62 6.12
CA SER A 288 4.68 14.87 7.49
C SER A 288 3.90 16.18 7.61
N LYS A 289 4.21 17.19 6.78
CA LYS A 289 3.52 18.48 6.77
C LYS A 289 2.04 18.36 6.37
N ASN A 290 1.75 17.42 5.48
CA ASN A 290 0.41 17.19 4.93
C ASN A 290 -0.33 16.04 5.63
N ALA A 291 0.24 15.44 6.69
CA ALA A 291 -0.24 14.18 7.27
C ALA A 291 -1.73 14.21 7.61
N TYR A 292 -2.19 15.22 8.34
CA TYR A 292 -3.58 15.37 8.74
C TYR A 292 -4.55 15.36 7.53
N ASN A 293 -4.30 16.21 6.53
CA ASN A 293 -5.18 16.32 5.36
C ASN A 293 -5.12 15.09 4.45
N ILE A 294 -3.93 14.46 4.29
CA ILE A 294 -3.79 13.20 3.55
C ILE A 294 -4.55 12.08 4.24
N VAL A 295 -4.44 11.95 5.57
CA VAL A 295 -5.14 10.91 6.34
C VAL A 295 -6.65 11.08 6.22
N GLN A 296 -7.17 12.30 6.35
CA GLN A 296 -8.59 12.59 6.15
C GLN A 296 -9.06 12.25 4.73
N TYR A 297 -8.23 12.57 3.73
CA TYR A 297 -8.53 12.20 2.35
C TYR A 297 -8.60 10.67 2.18
N LEU A 298 -7.60 9.93 2.69
CA LEU A 298 -7.57 8.47 2.67
C LEU A 298 -8.78 7.84 3.37
N ASP A 299 -9.28 8.45 4.45
CA ASP A 299 -10.52 8.05 5.10
C ASP A 299 -11.73 8.23 4.19
N SER A 300 -11.85 9.40 3.54
CA SER A 300 -12.93 9.68 2.61
C SER A 300 -12.95 8.72 1.40
N LEU A 301 -11.78 8.24 0.96
CA LEU A 301 -11.68 7.32 -0.18
C LEU A 301 -12.38 5.97 0.07
N SER A 302 -12.46 5.52 1.31
CA SER A 302 -13.17 4.28 1.65
C SER A 302 -14.68 4.41 1.42
N GLU A 303 -15.27 5.52 1.83
CA GLU A 303 -16.70 5.80 1.60
C GLU A 303 -16.97 6.07 0.13
N LEU A 304 -16.05 6.79 -0.53
CA LEU A 304 -16.16 7.05 -1.96
C LEU A 304 -16.12 5.75 -2.77
N TYR A 305 -15.23 4.82 -2.43
CA TYR A 305 -15.18 3.49 -3.04
C TYR A 305 -16.50 2.71 -2.87
N LYS A 306 -17.10 2.73 -1.68
CA LYS A 306 -18.42 2.10 -1.44
C LYS A 306 -19.50 2.67 -2.34
N LYS A 307 -19.58 4.01 -2.43
CA LYS A 307 -20.52 4.70 -3.33
C LYS A 307 -20.32 4.24 -4.77
N TYR A 308 -19.08 4.09 -5.23
CA TYR A 308 -18.81 3.61 -6.58
C TYR A 308 -19.23 2.18 -6.84
N LYS A 309 -18.93 1.27 -5.91
CA LYS A 309 -19.37 -0.12 -6.05
C LYS A 309 -20.88 -0.24 -6.07
N LEU A 310 -21.58 0.56 -5.26
CA LEU A 310 -23.03 0.62 -5.31
C LEU A 310 -23.55 1.07 -6.68
N LYS A 311 -23.02 2.17 -7.23
CA LYS A 311 -23.41 2.65 -8.58
C LYS A 311 -23.13 1.63 -9.68
N GLU A 312 -22.01 0.91 -9.60
CA GLU A 312 -21.64 -0.13 -10.56
C GLU A 312 -22.60 -1.33 -10.47
N ASN A 313 -22.89 -1.80 -9.26
CA ASN A 313 -23.84 -2.87 -9.02
C ASN A 313 -25.25 -2.50 -9.51
N LEU A 314 -25.70 -1.27 -9.27
CA LEU A 314 -26.98 -0.76 -9.77
C LEU A 314 -27.02 -0.71 -11.31
N LYS A 315 -25.92 -0.30 -11.97
CA LYS A 315 -25.84 -0.32 -13.44
C LYS A 315 -25.90 -1.74 -14.01
N ILE A 316 -25.24 -2.70 -13.35
CA ILE A 316 -25.27 -4.11 -13.75
C ILE A 316 -26.68 -4.68 -13.55
N ALA A 317 -27.30 -4.45 -12.39
CA ALA A 317 -28.67 -4.86 -12.11
C ALA A 317 -29.67 -4.24 -13.11
N GLY A 318 -29.50 -2.96 -13.46
CA GLY A 318 -30.32 -2.29 -14.47
C GLY A 318 -30.16 -2.90 -15.87
N ARG A 319 -28.94 -3.27 -16.28
CA ARG A 319 -28.70 -3.97 -17.55
C ARG A 319 -29.31 -5.36 -17.59
N ILE A 320 -29.12 -6.14 -16.53
CA ILE A 320 -29.74 -7.48 -16.40
C ILE A 320 -31.28 -7.35 -16.40
N GLY A 321 -31.82 -6.35 -15.69
CA GLY A 321 -33.25 -6.04 -15.70
C GLY A 321 -33.77 -5.71 -17.09
N LEU A 322 -33.04 -4.90 -17.86
CA LEU A 322 -33.34 -4.59 -19.26
C LEU A 322 -33.30 -5.85 -20.15
N GLU A 323 -32.29 -6.69 -20.02
CA GLU A 323 -32.17 -7.95 -20.77
C GLU A 323 -33.33 -8.91 -20.43
N ILE A 324 -33.71 -9.01 -19.16
CA ILE A 324 -34.89 -9.78 -18.72
C ILE A 324 -36.18 -9.19 -19.33
N VAL A 325 -36.33 -7.86 -19.39
CA VAL A 325 -37.46 -7.23 -20.10
C VAL A 325 -37.47 -7.61 -21.58
N PHE A 326 -36.32 -7.54 -22.26
CA PHE A 326 -36.24 -7.91 -23.68
C PHE A 326 -36.61 -9.36 -23.95
N VAL A 327 -36.24 -10.28 -23.04
CA VAL A 327 -36.67 -11.69 -23.08
C VAL A 327 -38.17 -11.84 -22.73
N ALA A 328 -38.68 -11.02 -21.80
CA ALA A 328 -40.05 -11.08 -21.29
C ALA A 328 -41.10 -10.32 -22.13
N ILE A 329 -40.70 -9.49 -23.10
CA ILE A 329 -41.63 -8.83 -24.05
C ILE A 329 -42.41 -9.86 -24.89
N GLY A 330 -41.94 -11.11 -24.97
CA GLY A 330 -42.69 -12.22 -25.55
C GLY A 330 -43.77 -12.85 -24.66
N ILE A 331 -43.90 -12.43 -23.38
CA ILE A 331 -44.83 -13.02 -22.40
C ILE A 331 -45.69 -11.91 -21.75
N PRO A 332 -46.98 -11.81 -22.11
CA PRO A 332 -47.88 -10.80 -21.53
C PRO A 332 -47.98 -10.95 -20.00
N GLY A 333 -47.66 -9.88 -19.26
CA GLY A 333 -47.73 -9.81 -17.79
C GLY A 333 -46.39 -9.60 -17.08
N LEU A 334 -45.28 -10.14 -17.60
CA LEU A 334 -43.94 -10.00 -17.00
C LEU A 334 -43.28 -8.65 -17.33
N GLY A 335 -43.59 -8.06 -18.49
CA GLY A 335 -43.01 -6.76 -18.91
C GLY A 335 -43.36 -5.58 -17.99
N LEU A 336 -44.53 -5.59 -17.34
CA LEU A 336 -44.97 -4.54 -16.42
C LEU A 336 -44.22 -4.57 -15.08
N ALA A 337 -43.99 -5.76 -14.52
CA ALA A 337 -43.25 -5.92 -13.27
C ALA A 337 -41.76 -5.56 -13.43
N ALA A 338 -41.16 -5.95 -14.56
CA ALA A 338 -39.77 -5.64 -14.87
C ALA A 338 -39.57 -4.15 -15.22
N GLY A 339 -40.55 -3.49 -15.86
CA GLY A 339 -40.55 -2.04 -16.07
C GLY A 339 -40.58 -1.22 -14.77
N ALA A 340 -41.35 -1.65 -13.77
CA ALA A 340 -41.39 -0.99 -12.45
C ALA A 340 -40.07 -1.13 -11.67
N ALA A 341 -39.41 -2.28 -11.76
CA ALA A 341 -38.10 -2.50 -11.12
C ALA A 341 -36.99 -1.62 -11.74
N ILE A 342 -37.04 -1.39 -13.06
CA ILE A 342 -36.11 -0.48 -13.76
C ILE A 342 -36.35 0.97 -13.34
N LEU A 343 -37.61 1.42 -13.26
CA LEU A 343 -37.97 2.76 -12.80
C LEU A 343 -37.55 3.03 -11.36
N ALA A 344 -37.66 2.04 -10.47
CA ALA A 344 -37.15 2.12 -9.11
C ALA A 344 -35.61 2.18 -9.08
N SER A 345 -34.94 1.38 -9.92
CA SER A 345 -33.47 1.36 -10.02
C SER A 345 -32.90 2.65 -10.64
N SER A 346 -33.59 3.25 -11.62
CA SER A 346 -33.18 4.52 -12.23
C SER A 346 -33.35 5.69 -11.25
N LYS A 347 -34.47 5.74 -10.51
CA LYS A 347 -34.66 6.75 -9.45
C LYS A 347 -33.62 6.63 -8.34
N LEU A 348 -33.21 5.41 -7.98
CA LEU A 348 -32.10 5.20 -7.05
C LEU A 348 -30.76 5.69 -7.63
N LEU A 349 -30.47 5.43 -8.90
CA LEU A 349 -29.27 5.94 -9.59
C LEU A 349 -29.23 7.48 -9.69
N ASP A 350 -30.38 8.15 -9.76
CA ASP A 350 -30.46 9.62 -9.78
C ASP A 350 -30.32 10.24 -8.37
N THR A 351 -30.55 9.45 -7.31
CA THR A 351 -30.46 9.90 -5.91
C THR A 351 -29.05 9.77 -5.32
N TYR A 352 -28.19 8.94 -5.92
CA TYR A 352 -26.82 8.64 -5.45
C TYR A 352 -25.77 9.07 -6.47
#